data_AF-A0A3N4K9F3-F1
#
_entry.id   AF-A0A3N4K9F3-F1
#
_cell.length_a   1.000
_cell.length_b   1.000
_cell.length_c   1.000
_cell.angle_alpha   90.00
_cell.angle_beta   90.00
_cell.angle_gamma   90.00
#
_symmetry.space_group_name_H-M   'P 1'
#
loop_
_entity.id
_entity.type
_entity.pdbx_description
1 polymer ?
#
loop_
_entity_poly.entity_id
_entity_poly.type
_entity_poly.pdbx_seq_one_letter_code
_entity_poly.pdbx_strand_id
1 'polypeptide(L)'
;MTSQMVTLRMPDLQWWLDHLDTAFAPDVSVDLFVGVLKRRSVKGPEDAAIATAQLFLRLIYAHPFSSIGDLVDHISSVGTKLSKAVPRELAVRNMARRVIGIIREEAENNGMGDLFQAALETEELPKVSHAPKGRADTGAQLTGHASFANPSSSVTGVFEILSVASSSRGSSAASTPPSTGMGKAPHAQTAQHDIRPAVIQDIQELLEELDSCEHNISELATQVIYKNEVILTYGLPPSIHKLLLRAAQKREFTLIVVVDEIADINKQASTAVMNKPTGKEEAGDDQETATRKSLQDRGIQIMVIMYHDLENLMPRVNKVIVTARYVFADAGMVAVTGTASVLTIAKEHSKPVYAVAGTHMLCPMTTVGPYGLFERGPPDITLRKTCFSSALVLFFLTVSVLTAFNPEHCRPATMLSEYIENGSVDCFITNNGLIAPNCINRTIMEMYHTAKCDLF
;
A
#
# COMPACT_ATOMS: atom_id res chain seq x y z
N MET A 1 8.49 -0.47 50.37
CA MET A 1 7.49 -0.33 49.30
C MET A 1 8.20 0.19 48.06
N THR A 2 8.68 -0.74 47.23
CA THR A 2 9.33 -0.41 45.94
C THR A 2 8.24 0.00 44.96
N SER A 3 8.13 1.30 44.69
CA SER A 3 7.30 1.85 43.63
C SER A 3 7.79 1.27 42.30
N GLN A 4 7.10 0.25 41.78
CA GLN A 4 7.28 -0.17 40.39
C GLN A 4 6.86 1.02 39.53
N MET A 5 7.83 1.69 38.91
CA MET A 5 7.56 2.59 37.81
C MET A 5 6.89 1.75 36.72
N VAL A 6 5.56 1.87 36.59
CA VAL A 6 4.87 1.44 35.38
C VAL A 6 5.38 2.37 34.29
N THR A 7 6.39 1.92 33.55
CA THR A 7 6.80 2.57 32.32
C THR A 7 5.57 2.57 31.43
N LEU A 8 4.96 3.75 31.25
CA LEU A 8 3.87 3.97 30.28
C LEU A 8 4.46 3.72 28.89
N ARG A 9 4.54 2.45 28.51
CA ARG A 9 4.96 2.03 27.19
C ARG A 9 3.83 2.41 26.25
N MET A 10 4.15 3.24 25.25
CA MET A 10 3.17 3.52 24.21
C MET A 10 2.85 2.20 23.49
N PRO A 11 1.59 1.98 23.10
CA PRO A 11 1.22 0.76 22.41
C PRO A 11 1.92 0.70 21.05
N ASP A 12 2.96 -0.13 20.95
CA ASP A 12 3.66 -0.48 19.71
C ASP A 12 2.86 -1.55 18.94
N LEU A 13 3.27 -1.89 17.71
CA LEU A 13 2.63 -2.93 16.90
C LEU A 13 2.45 -4.23 17.69
N GLN A 14 3.53 -4.73 18.29
CA GLN A 14 3.53 -6.00 19.01
C GLN A 14 2.57 -5.99 20.21
N TRP A 15 2.52 -4.88 20.95
CA TRP A 15 1.52 -4.67 21.99
C TRP A 15 0.10 -4.73 21.42
N TRP A 16 -0.13 -4.14 20.25
CA TRP A 16 -1.44 -4.18 19.58
C TRP A 16 -1.83 -5.62 19.23
N LEU A 17 -0.95 -6.41 18.62
CA LEU A 17 -1.25 -7.79 18.23
C LEU A 17 -1.53 -8.67 19.46
N ASP A 18 -0.71 -8.58 20.52
CA ASP A 18 -0.87 -9.40 21.74
C ASP A 18 -2.20 -9.16 22.46
N HIS A 19 -2.70 -7.92 22.44
CA HIS A 19 -3.91 -7.53 23.15
C HIS A 19 -5.16 -7.56 22.26
N LEU A 20 -4.98 -7.68 20.94
CA LEU A 20 -6.10 -7.70 19.99
C LEU A 20 -7.04 -8.86 20.30
N ASP A 21 -6.50 -10.05 20.59
CA ASP A 21 -7.30 -11.26 20.75
C ASP A 21 -8.04 -11.36 22.08
N THR A 22 -7.42 -10.89 23.15
CA THR A 22 -7.81 -11.20 24.53
C THR A 22 -8.48 -10.03 25.27
N ALA A 23 -8.14 -8.78 24.93
CA ALA A 23 -8.38 -7.66 25.83
C ALA A 23 -9.63 -6.80 25.50
N PHE A 24 -10.15 -6.85 24.27
CA PHE A 24 -11.12 -5.84 23.80
C PHE A 24 -12.33 -6.43 23.07
N ALA A 25 -13.50 -5.81 23.22
CA ALA A 25 -14.66 -6.12 22.37
C ALA A 25 -14.39 -5.68 20.91
N PRO A 26 -14.96 -6.36 19.89
CA PRO A 26 -14.67 -6.09 18.47
C PRO A 26 -14.85 -4.62 18.05
N ASP A 27 -15.95 -3.99 18.45
CA ASP A 27 -16.22 -2.58 18.14
C ASP A 27 -15.22 -1.62 18.79
N VAL A 28 -14.79 -1.94 20.02
CA VAL A 28 -13.81 -1.15 20.77
C VAL A 28 -12.42 -1.28 20.14
N SER A 29 -12.08 -2.45 19.61
CA SER A 29 -10.83 -2.66 18.88
C SER A 29 -10.72 -1.71 17.69
N VAL A 30 -11.81 -1.44 16.96
CA VAL A 30 -11.77 -0.49 15.83
C VAL A 30 -11.39 0.92 16.29
N ASP A 31 -12.05 1.43 17.33
CA ASP A 31 -11.78 2.79 17.83
C ASP A 31 -10.37 2.93 18.45
N LEU A 32 -9.90 1.88 19.13
CA LEU A 32 -8.53 1.83 19.65
C LEU A 32 -7.51 1.86 18.51
N PHE A 33 -7.73 1.07 17.46
CA PHE A 33 -6.84 1.03 16.30
C PHE A 33 -6.81 2.38 15.56
N VAL A 34 -7.97 3.04 15.41
CA VAL A 34 -8.05 4.42 14.90
C VAL A 34 -7.18 5.36 15.74
N GLY A 35 -7.18 5.21 17.07
CA GLY A 35 -6.31 5.95 17.97
C GLY A 35 -4.82 5.67 17.75
N VAL A 36 -4.44 4.40 17.58
CA VAL A 36 -3.07 3.94 17.30
C VAL A 36 -2.56 4.54 15.97
N LEU A 37 -3.38 4.48 14.92
CA LEU A 37 -3.08 5.04 13.60
C LEU A 37 -2.92 6.56 13.66
N LYS A 38 -3.85 7.28 14.29
CA LYS A 38 -3.77 8.76 14.43
C LYS A 38 -2.53 9.21 15.21
N ARG A 39 -2.13 8.45 16.22
CA ARG A 39 -0.91 8.70 17.00
C ARG A 39 0.37 8.31 16.25
N ARG A 40 0.27 7.65 15.10
CA ARG A 40 1.39 7.11 14.34
C ARG A 40 2.26 6.18 15.19
N SER A 41 1.63 5.37 16.04
CA SER A 41 2.32 4.34 16.82
C SER A 41 2.72 3.17 15.92
N VAL A 42 1.83 2.78 15.01
CA VAL A 42 2.11 1.85 13.90
C VAL A 42 2.48 2.70 12.68
N LYS A 43 3.68 2.52 12.12
CA LYS A 43 4.19 3.31 11.00
C LYS A 43 4.76 2.39 9.93
N GLY A 44 4.44 2.71 8.68
CA GLY A 44 5.01 1.99 7.54
C GLY A 44 4.03 0.98 6.97
N PRO A 45 4.21 0.64 5.69
CA PRO A 45 3.24 -0.14 4.93
C PRO A 45 3.08 -1.57 5.45
N GLU A 46 4.16 -2.18 5.93
CA GLU A 46 4.18 -3.57 6.40
C GLU A 46 3.41 -3.72 7.72
N ASP A 47 3.84 -3.02 8.77
CA ASP A 47 3.18 -3.02 10.07
C ASP A 47 1.70 -2.62 9.97
N ALA A 48 1.38 -1.63 9.13
CA ALA A 48 0.00 -1.19 8.91
C ALA A 48 -0.83 -2.25 8.18
N ALA A 49 -0.25 -2.97 7.22
CA ALA A 49 -0.93 -4.06 6.52
C ALA A 49 -1.23 -5.23 7.48
N ILE A 50 -0.23 -5.71 8.22
CA ILE A 50 -0.37 -6.84 9.16
C ILE A 50 -1.42 -6.50 10.23
N ALA A 51 -1.31 -5.35 10.88
CA ALA A 51 -2.26 -4.94 11.92
C ALA A 51 -3.69 -4.79 11.40
N THR A 52 -3.87 -4.30 10.17
CA THR A 52 -5.18 -4.13 9.56
C THR A 52 -5.81 -5.47 9.18
N ALA A 53 -5.02 -6.39 8.60
CA ALA A 53 -5.48 -7.73 8.24
C ALA A 53 -5.90 -8.54 9.48
N GLN A 54 -5.12 -8.49 10.56
CA GLN A 54 -5.48 -9.13 11.83
C GLN A 54 -6.74 -8.54 12.46
N LEU A 55 -6.92 -7.21 12.38
CA LEU A 55 -8.17 -6.58 12.84
C LEU A 55 -9.38 -7.09 12.04
N PHE A 56 -9.27 -7.17 10.71
CA PHE A 56 -10.36 -7.70 9.88
C PHE A 56 -10.65 -9.18 10.18
N LEU A 57 -9.62 -10.01 10.37
CA LEU A 57 -9.78 -11.40 10.78
C LEU A 57 -10.62 -11.52 12.05
N ARG A 58 -10.29 -10.74 13.09
CA ARG A 58 -11.04 -10.70 14.35
C ARG A 58 -12.49 -10.25 14.15
N LEU A 59 -12.71 -9.20 13.36
CA LEU A 59 -14.05 -8.66 13.10
C LEU A 59 -14.93 -9.69 12.40
N ILE A 60 -14.41 -10.40 11.40
CA ILE A 60 -15.14 -11.42 10.66
C ILE A 60 -15.45 -12.62 11.57
N TYR A 61 -14.53 -13.01 12.44
CA TYR A 61 -14.74 -14.08 13.41
C TYR A 61 -15.90 -13.75 14.37
N ALA A 62 -15.97 -12.50 14.84
CA ALA A 62 -16.99 -12.06 15.79
C ALA A 62 -18.33 -11.65 15.14
N HIS A 63 -18.37 -11.45 13.83
CA HIS A 63 -19.55 -10.94 13.13
C HIS A 63 -20.68 -11.99 13.07
N PRO A 64 -21.92 -11.66 13.50
CA PRO A 64 -23.08 -12.53 13.31
C PRO A 64 -23.49 -12.55 11.83
N PHE A 65 -23.15 -13.62 11.11
CA PHE A 65 -23.45 -13.72 9.68
C PHE A 65 -24.94 -13.83 9.41
N SER A 66 -25.46 -12.85 8.68
CA SER A 66 -26.86 -12.80 8.24
C SER A 66 -26.97 -12.84 6.72
N SER A 67 -26.09 -12.10 6.02
CA SER A 67 -25.99 -12.05 4.57
C SER A 67 -24.58 -11.63 4.17
N ILE A 68 -24.17 -11.95 2.94
CA ILE A 68 -22.91 -11.48 2.35
C ILE A 68 -22.89 -9.94 2.32
N GLY A 69 -24.02 -9.30 2.00
CA GLY A 69 -24.11 -7.84 1.97
C GLY A 69 -23.83 -7.18 3.30
N ASP A 70 -24.41 -7.69 4.39
CA ASP A 70 -24.14 -7.20 5.76
C ASP A 70 -22.65 -7.28 6.11
N LEU A 71 -21.98 -8.38 5.71
CA LEU A 71 -20.56 -8.57 5.96
C LEU A 71 -19.70 -7.57 5.16
N VAL A 72 -20.02 -7.38 3.88
CA VAL A 72 -19.33 -6.42 3.00
C VAL A 72 -19.53 -4.99 3.50
N ASP A 73 -20.74 -4.64 3.92
CA ASP A 73 -21.08 -3.32 4.47
C ASP A 73 -20.33 -3.05 5.78
N HIS A 74 -20.24 -4.07 6.66
CA HIS A 74 -19.48 -3.97 7.91
C HIS A 74 -17.99 -3.70 7.65
N ILE A 75 -17.36 -4.51 6.79
CA ILE A 75 -15.94 -4.37 6.45
C ILE A 75 -15.67 -3.05 5.72
N SER A 76 -16.56 -2.64 4.81
CA SER A 76 -16.45 -1.38 4.07
C SER A 76 -16.58 -0.16 4.99
N SER A 77 -17.52 -0.21 5.94
CA SER A 77 -17.69 0.84 6.96
C SER A 77 -16.44 0.97 7.84
N VAL A 78 -15.88 -0.14 8.31
CA VAL A 78 -14.63 -0.15 9.09
C VAL A 78 -13.46 0.34 8.24
N GLY A 79 -13.28 -0.18 7.02
CA GLY A 79 -12.24 0.26 6.08
C GLY A 79 -12.29 1.76 5.79
N THR A 80 -13.49 2.32 5.64
CA THR A 80 -13.71 3.77 5.49
C THR A 80 -13.28 4.54 6.74
N LYS A 81 -13.66 4.07 7.94
CA LYS A 81 -13.27 4.70 9.21
C LYS A 81 -11.75 4.71 9.39
N LEU A 82 -11.08 3.59 9.12
CA LEU A 82 -9.62 3.47 9.21
C LEU A 82 -8.92 4.34 8.16
N SER A 83 -9.40 4.33 6.91
CA SER A 83 -8.86 5.16 5.84
C SER A 83 -8.99 6.66 6.14
N LYS A 84 -10.10 7.09 6.77
CA LYS A 84 -10.29 8.48 7.20
C LYS A 84 -9.36 8.87 8.36
N ALA A 85 -8.97 7.91 9.20
CA ALA A 85 -8.08 8.17 10.32
C ALA A 85 -6.66 8.54 9.85
N VAL A 86 -6.14 7.79 8.86
CA VAL A 86 -4.83 8.04 8.25
C VAL A 86 -4.93 7.84 6.72
N PRO A 87 -5.33 8.88 5.96
CA PRO A 87 -5.54 8.76 4.52
C PRO A 87 -4.25 8.55 3.71
N ARG A 88 -3.09 8.78 4.33
CA ARG A 88 -1.78 8.66 3.70
C ARG A 88 -1.20 7.25 3.76
N GLU A 89 -1.68 6.43 4.70
CA GLU A 89 -1.20 5.06 4.86
C GLU A 89 -2.07 4.12 4.00
N LEU A 90 -1.75 4.04 2.71
CA LEU A 90 -2.55 3.34 1.71
C LEU A 90 -2.63 1.83 1.97
N ALA A 91 -1.65 1.25 2.68
CA ALA A 91 -1.64 -0.15 3.08
C ALA A 91 -2.94 -0.56 3.80
N VAL A 92 -3.50 0.31 4.65
CA VAL A 92 -4.76 0.06 5.37
C VAL A 92 -5.92 -0.12 4.39
N ARG A 93 -6.02 0.78 3.41
CA ARG A 93 -7.07 0.73 2.39
C ARG A 93 -6.87 -0.43 1.42
N ASN A 94 -5.62 -0.72 1.08
CA ASN A 94 -5.24 -1.88 0.28
C ASN A 94 -5.69 -3.18 0.95
N MET A 95 -5.42 -3.36 2.25
CA MET A 95 -5.87 -4.54 2.98
C MET A 95 -7.40 -4.64 3.03
N ALA A 96 -8.11 -3.53 3.24
CA ALA A 96 -9.57 -3.54 3.19
C ALA A 96 -10.11 -4.03 1.84
N ARG A 97 -9.50 -3.57 0.73
CA ARG A 97 -9.87 -4.02 -0.63
C ARG A 97 -9.54 -5.49 -0.86
N ARG A 98 -8.37 -5.97 -0.43
CA ARG A 98 -8.01 -7.39 -0.53
C ARG A 98 -8.99 -8.28 0.23
N VAL A 99 -9.36 -7.91 1.46
CA VAL A 99 -10.36 -8.65 2.25
C VAL A 99 -11.74 -8.65 1.58
N ILE A 100 -12.18 -7.54 1.00
CA ILE A 100 -13.43 -7.51 0.21
C ILE A 100 -13.33 -8.39 -1.04
N GLY A 101 -12.17 -8.40 -1.70
CA GLY A 101 -11.88 -9.29 -2.83
C GLY A 101 -11.97 -10.78 -2.45
N ILE A 102 -11.42 -11.17 -1.29
CA ILE A 102 -11.55 -12.53 -0.75
C ILE A 102 -13.02 -12.90 -0.52
N ILE A 103 -13.81 -12.01 0.10
CA ILE A 103 -15.25 -12.25 0.32
C ILE A 103 -15.98 -12.42 -1.02
N ARG A 104 -15.58 -11.67 -2.04
CA ARG A 104 -16.15 -11.77 -3.39
C ARG A 104 -15.82 -13.12 -4.03
N GLU A 105 -14.57 -13.54 -4.03
CA GLU A 105 -14.11 -14.79 -4.61
C GLU A 105 -14.84 -15.98 -3.97
N GLU A 106 -14.95 -15.99 -2.65
CA GLU A 106 -15.69 -17.03 -1.93
C GLU A 106 -17.19 -16.98 -2.20
N ALA A 107 -17.78 -15.79 -2.38
CA ALA A 107 -19.17 -15.68 -2.83
C ALA A 107 -19.36 -16.26 -4.24
N GLU A 108 -18.46 -15.97 -5.18
CA GLU A 108 -18.50 -16.48 -6.55
C GLU A 108 -18.31 -18.02 -6.59
N ASN A 109 -17.36 -18.55 -5.83
CA ASN A 109 -17.09 -19.99 -5.68
C ASN A 109 -18.32 -20.77 -5.19
N ASN A 110 -19.14 -20.14 -4.36
CA ASN A 110 -20.36 -20.73 -3.81
C ASN A 110 -21.63 -20.41 -4.64
N GLY A 111 -21.50 -19.82 -5.83
CA GLY A 111 -22.62 -19.46 -6.70
C GLY A 111 -23.47 -18.29 -6.18
N MET A 112 -22.92 -17.48 -5.28
CA MET A 112 -23.54 -16.30 -4.66
C MET A 112 -22.97 -14.97 -5.18
N GLY A 113 -22.27 -14.99 -6.32
CA GLY A 113 -21.68 -13.78 -6.93
C GLY A 113 -22.71 -12.68 -7.22
N ASP A 114 -23.91 -13.03 -7.68
CA ASP A 114 -24.99 -12.07 -7.95
C ASP A 114 -25.45 -11.32 -6.69
N LEU A 115 -25.43 -12.01 -5.53
CA LEU A 115 -25.80 -11.42 -4.24
C LEU A 115 -24.73 -10.45 -3.75
N PHE A 116 -23.46 -10.77 -3.98
CA PHE A 116 -22.34 -9.87 -3.68
C PHE A 116 -22.44 -8.59 -4.53
N GLN A 117 -22.71 -8.73 -5.83
CA GLN A 117 -22.84 -7.59 -6.74
C GLN A 117 -24.00 -6.67 -6.34
N ALA A 118 -25.16 -7.23 -5.97
CA ALA A 118 -26.30 -6.46 -5.47
C ALA A 118 -25.99 -5.69 -4.16
N ALA A 119 -25.18 -6.28 -3.28
CA ALA A 119 -24.74 -5.60 -2.07
C ALA A 119 -23.85 -4.38 -2.39
N LEU A 120 -22.90 -4.55 -3.31
CA LEU A 120 -21.98 -3.48 -3.70
C LEU A 120 -22.69 -2.27 -4.36
N GLU A 121 -23.85 -2.51 -5.00
CA GLU A 121 -24.66 -1.46 -5.66
C GLU A 121 -25.57 -0.70 -4.69
N THR A 122 -25.88 -1.26 -3.52
CA THR A 122 -26.81 -0.67 -2.54
C THR A 122 -26.22 0.56 -1.83
N GLU A 123 -24.89 0.69 -1.79
CA GLU A 123 -24.16 1.86 -1.24
C GLU A 123 -24.36 3.16 -2.05
N GLU A 124 -24.91 3.12 -3.28
CA GLU A 124 -24.90 4.27 -4.20
C GLU A 124 -26.09 5.25 -4.10
N LEU A 125 -27.15 4.98 -3.31
CA LEU A 125 -28.32 5.87 -3.27
C LEU A 125 -28.32 6.80 -2.04
N PRO A 126 -28.11 8.13 -2.19
CA PRO A 126 -28.41 9.07 -1.12
C PRO A 126 -29.93 9.10 -0.85
N LYS A 127 -30.33 8.73 0.37
CA LYS A 127 -31.73 8.82 0.85
C LYS A 127 -32.18 10.28 0.93
N VAL A 128 -32.89 10.78 -0.08
CA VAL A 128 -33.64 12.04 -0.01
C VAL A 128 -35.12 11.75 0.22
N SER A 129 -35.67 12.29 1.31
CA SER A 129 -37.04 12.10 1.79
C SER A 129 -38.07 13.07 1.16
N HIS A 130 -39.17 12.51 0.63
CA HIS A 130 -40.56 13.00 0.48
C HIS A 130 -40.94 14.36 -0.20
N ALA A 131 -41.51 14.26 -1.44
CA ALA A 131 -42.81 14.74 -2.03
C ALA A 131 -43.32 16.22 -1.88
N PRO A 132 -44.28 16.77 -2.70
CA PRO A 132 -45.12 16.15 -3.76
C PRO A 132 -45.30 16.94 -5.10
N LYS A 133 -46.07 16.30 -6.01
CA LYS A 133 -46.57 16.61 -7.37
C LYS A 133 -46.84 18.07 -7.79
N GLY A 134 -46.53 18.38 -9.07
CA GLY A 134 -47.11 19.50 -9.82
C GLY A 134 -46.78 19.54 -11.32
N ARG A 135 -47.77 19.15 -12.14
CA ARG A 135 -48.18 19.66 -13.49
C ARG A 135 -47.21 19.64 -14.70
N ALA A 136 -47.76 19.18 -15.81
CA ALA A 136 -47.18 19.10 -17.16
C ALA A 136 -47.02 20.47 -17.84
N ASP A 137 -45.95 20.65 -18.63
CA ASP A 137 -46.04 21.18 -20.00
C ASP A 137 -44.74 20.99 -20.83
N THR A 138 -44.96 20.57 -22.08
CA THR A 138 -44.21 20.80 -23.34
C THR A 138 -42.68 20.69 -23.46
N GLY A 139 -42.23 19.65 -24.18
CA GLY A 139 -41.49 19.75 -25.45
C GLY A 139 -40.01 20.15 -25.46
N ALA A 140 -39.13 19.17 -25.74
CA ALA A 140 -38.12 19.19 -26.83
C ALA A 140 -37.22 17.95 -26.75
N GLN A 141 -37.13 17.21 -27.86
CA GLN A 141 -36.05 16.24 -28.12
C GLN A 141 -34.72 16.98 -28.21
N LEU A 142 -33.69 16.52 -27.51
CA LEU A 142 -32.39 16.15 -28.10
C LEU A 142 -31.71 15.09 -27.22
N THR A 143 -31.01 14.22 -27.92
CA THR A 143 -30.41 12.93 -27.58
C THR A 143 -29.29 12.97 -26.53
N GLY A 144 -29.43 12.15 -25.49
CA GLY A 144 -28.55 11.01 -25.21
C GLY A 144 -27.06 11.27 -24.98
N HIS A 145 -26.69 11.61 -23.76
CA HIS A 145 -25.43 11.17 -23.16
C HIS A 145 -25.75 10.50 -21.83
N ALA A 146 -26.14 9.22 -21.89
CA ALA A 146 -26.28 8.38 -20.72
C ALA A 146 -24.92 7.76 -20.39
N SER A 147 -24.52 7.96 -19.15
CA SER A 147 -23.33 7.46 -18.49
C SER A 147 -23.10 5.97 -18.73
N PHE A 148 -21.86 5.62 -19.04
CA PHE A 148 -21.40 4.24 -19.06
C PHE A 148 -21.26 3.73 -17.61
N ALA A 149 -22.22 2.92 -17.17
CA ALA A 149 -22.02 1.94 -16.11
C ALA A 149 -22.15 0.57 -16.77
N ASN A 150 -21.05 -0.17 -16.86
CA ASN A 150 -21.02 -1.53 -17.39
C ASN A 150 -20.63 -2.48 -16.23
N PRO A 151 -21.35 -3.61 -16.03
CA PRO A 151 -20.93 -4.65 -15.11
C PRO A 151 -19.92 -5.60 -15.78
N SER A 152 -19.40 -6.55 -15.01
CA SER A 152 -18.62 -7.73 -15.41
C SER A 152 -17.16 -7.53 -15.89
N SER A 153 -16.23 -8.16 -15.18
CA SER A 153 -14.82 -8.31 -15.57
C SER A 153 -14.46 -9.80 -15.60
N SER A 154 -14.85 -10.49 -16.68
CA SER A 154 -14.26 -11.77 -17.09
C SER A 154 -13.98 -11.74 -18.59
N VAL A 155 -12.79 -11.26 -18.98
CA VAL A 155 -12.24 -11.30 -20.37
C VAL A 155 -13.16 -10.75 -21.51
N THR A 156 -14.26 -10.07 -21.19
CA THR A 156 -15.35 -9.77 -22.15
C THR A 156 -15.64 -8.28 -22.32
N GLY A 157 -14.69 -7.38 -22.02
CA GLY A 157 -14.94 -5.93 -22.08
C GLY A 157 -15.46 -5.39 -23.43
N VAL A 158 -15.18 -6.07 -24.55
CA VAL A 158 -15.71 -5.72 -25.89
C VAL A 158 -16.90 -6.60 -26.31
N PHE A 159 -16.97 -7.84 -25.80
CA PHE A 159 -18.03 -8.80 -26.13
C PHE A 159 -19.30 -8.59 -25.31
N GLU A 160 -19.20 -8.03 -24.12
CA GLU A 160 -20.34 -7.71 -23.27
C GLU A 160 -21.22 -6.60 -23.86
N ILE A 161 -20.59 -5.65 -24.56
CA ILE A 161 -21.30 -4.59 -25.31
C ILE A 161 -22.18 -5.23 -26.41
N LEU A 162 -21.75 -6.34 -27.00
CA LEU A 162 -22.51 -7.09 -28.01
C LEU A 162 -23.64 -7.92 -27.38
N SER A 163 -23.46 -8.47 -26.18
CA SER A 163 -24.52 -9.22 -25.50
C SER A 163 -25.63 -8.32 -24.97
N VAL A 164 -25.32 -7.11 -24.49
CA VAL A 164 -26.33 -6.15 -24.03
C VAL A 164 -27.23 -5.66 -25.17
N ALA A 165 -26.72 -5.55 -26.40
CA ALA A 165 -27.49 -5.18 -27.57
C ALA A 165 -28.57 -6.23 -27.97
N SER A 166 -28.49 -7.45 -27.42
CA SER A 166 -29.42 -8.55 -27.74
C SER A 166 -30.73 -8.51 -26.93
N SER A 167 -30.79 -7.72 -25.85
CA SER A 167 -31.91 -7.73 -24.89
C SER A 167 -32.86 -6.54 -25.01
N SER A 168 -32.70 -5.66 -26.01
CA SER A 168 -33.59 -4.50 -26.20
C SER A 168 -34.27 -4.49 -27.57
N ARG A 169 -35.05 -5.52 -27.90
CA ARG A 169 -36.13 -5.42 -28.91
C ARG A 169 -37.33 -6.26 -28.49
N GLY A 170 -38.25 -5.63 -27.75
CA GLY A 170 -39.63 -6.07 -27.71
C GLY A 170 -40.29 -5.74 -29.05
N SER A 171 -40.69 -6.77 -29.78
CA SER A 171 -41.78 -6.69 -30.75
C SER A 171 -42.61 -7.97 -30.66
N SER A 172 -43.86 -7.76 -30.27
CA SER A 172 -44.97 -8.70 -30.19
C SER A 172 -45.13 -9.59 -31.43
N ALA A 173 -45.27 -10.89 -31.22
CA ALA A 173 -46.04 -11.78 -32.09
C ALA A 173 -46.66 -12.90 -31.25
N ALA A 174 -47.98 -13.02 -31.34
CA ALA A 174 -48.78 -14.03 -30.70
C ALA A 174 -48.56 -15.40 -31.37
N SER A 175 -48.31 -16.44 -30.56
CA SER A 175 -48.75 -17.81 -30.82
C SER A 175 -48.54 -18.68 -29.58
N THR A 176 -49.65 -19.01 -28.92
CA THR A 176 -49.73 -20.15 -27.99
C THR A 176 -49.58 -21.47 -28.77
N PRO A 177 -49.05 -22.51 -28.12
CA PRO A 177 -49.82 -23.74 -27.99
C PRO A 177 -49.98 -24.15 -26.52
N PRO A 178 -51.05 -24.90 -26.17
CA PRO A 178 -51.27 -25.36 -24.81
C PRO A 178 -50.57 -26.70 -24.59
N SER A 179 -49.83 -26.85 -23.50
CA SER A 179 -49.65 -28.16 -22.89
C SER A 179 -49.55 -28.06 -21.38
N THR A 180 -50.51 -28.77 -20.79
CA THR A 180 -50.74 -29.10 -19.40
C THR A 180 -49.48 -29.62 -18.74
N GLY A 181 -49.10 -29.01 -17.62
CA GLY A 181 -47.98 -29.47 -16.79
C GLY A 181 -47.88 -28.64 -15.52
N MET A 182 -48.59 -29.07 -14.46
CA MET A 182 -48.38 -28.58 -13.11
C MET A 182 -46.97 -28.99 -12.64
N GLY A 183 -46.00 -28.12 -12.87
CA GLY A 183 -44.69 -28.16 -12.23
C GLY A 183 -44.43 -26.78 -11.66
N LYS A 184 -44.62 -26.62 -10.34
CA LYS A 184 -43.99 -25.50 -9.63
C LYS A 184 -42.49 -25.62 -9.91
N ALA A 185 -41.92 -24.68 -10.66
CA ALA A 185 -40.48 -24.47 -10.62
C ALA A 185 -40.08 -24.33 -9.15
N PRO A 186 -39.12 -25.11 -8.64
CA PRO A 186 -38.64 -24.87 -7.29
C PRO A 186 -38.03 -23.46 -7.33
N HIS A 187 -38.61 -22.54 -6.56
CA HIS A 187 -37.82 -21.45 -6.01
C HIS A 187 -36.68 -22.16 -5.26
N ALA A 188 -35.50 -22.22 -5.87
CA ALA A 188 -34.29 -22.52 -5.16
C ALA A 188 -34.10 -21.35 -4.18
N GLN A 189 -34.69 -21.49 -2.99
CA GLN A 189 -34.20 -20.78 -1.81
C GLN A 189 -32.83 -21.38 -1.57
N THR A 190 -31.81 -20.84 -2.24
CA THR A 190 -30.43 -21.16 -1.95
C THR A 190 -30.23 -20.70 -0.51
N ALA A 191 -30.23 -21.65 0.43
CA ALA A 191 -29.81 -21.37 1.78
C ALA A 191 -28.42 -20.74 1.67
N GLN A 192 -28.26 -19.48 2.09
CA GLN A 192 -26.97 -18.81 2.06
C GLN A 192 -26.00 -19.68 2.85
N HIS A 193 -25.03 -20.26 2.15
CA HIS A 193 -23.97 -21.01 2.79
C HIS A 193 -23.11 -20.03 3.58
N ASP A 194 -22.77 -20.38 4.82
CA ASP A 194 -21.89 -19.55 5.62
C ASP A 194 -20.47 -19.65 5.04
N ILE A 195 -20.07 -18.64 4.27
CA ILE A 195 -18.74 -18.55 3.64
C ILE A 195 -17.66 -18.07 4.60
N ARG A 196 -18.01 -17.65 5.83
CA ARG A 196 -17.03 -17.11 6.78
C ARG A 196 -15.86 -18.04 7.09
N PRO A 197 -16.04 -19.37 7.27
CA PRO A 197 -14.91 -20.24 7.58
C PRO A 197 -13.86 -20.26 6.45
N ALA A 198 -14.31 -20.21 5.19
CA ALA A 198 -13.41 -20.12 4.04
C ALA A 198 -12.72 -18.75 3.99
N VAL A 199 -13.49 -17.66 4.12
CA VAL A 199 -12.93 -16.30 4.18
C VAL A 199 -11.90 -16.14 5.32
N ILE A 200 -12.14 -16.75 6.48
CA ILE A 200 -11.21 -16.73 7.62
C ILE A 200 -9.91 -17.43 7.25
N GLN A 201 -9.99 -18.59 6.59
CA GLN A 201 -8.82 -19.32 6.12
C GLN A 201 -8.02 -18.48 5.11
N ASP A 202 -8.68 -17.89 4.12
CA ASP A 202 -8.01 -17.10 3.08
C ASP A 202 -7.34 -15.84 3.65
N ILE A 203 -7.93 -15.23 4.70
CA ILE A 203 -7.29 -14.11 5.40
C ILE A 203 -6.09 -14.56 6.24
N GLN A 204 -6.10 -15.78 6.77
CA GLN A 204 -4.92 -16.37 7.43
C GLN A 204 -3.81 -16.63 6.41
N GLU A 205 -4.15 -17.16 5.22
CA GLU A 205 -3.20 -17.32 4.12
C GLU A 205 -2.63 -15.96 3.67
N LEU A 206 -3.46 -14.91 3.62
CA LEU A 206 -3.01 -13.53 3.39
C LEU A 206 -2.02 -13.06 4.46
N LEU A 207 -2.25 -13.34 5.74
CA LEU A 207 -1.32 -12.97 6.81
C LEU A 207 0.03 -13.69 6.67
N GLU A 208 0.01 -14.98 6.34
CA GLU A 208 1.23 -15.75 6.06
C GLU A 208 1.97 -15.21 4.82
N GLU A 209 1.24 -14.75 3.79
CA GLU A 209 1.82 -14.04 2.64
C GLU A 209 2.53 -12.75 3.06
N LEU A 210 1.92 -11.96 3.95
CA LEU A 210 2.51 -10.72 4.44
C LEU A 210 3.79 -10.97 5.24
N ASP A 211 3.78 -11.95 6.15
CA ASP A 211 4.94 -12.28 6.98
C ASP A 211 6.10 -12.87 6.16
N SER A 212 5.79 -13.67 5.13
CA SER A 212 6.79 -14.25 4.23
C SER A 212 7.27 -13.29 3.12
N CYS A 213 6.65 -12.12 2.98
CA CYS A 213 6.88 -11.19 1.87
C CYS A 213 8.36 -10.80 1.71
N GLU A 214 9.01 -10.37 2.80
CA GLU A 214 10.42 -9.96 2.75
C GLU A 214 11.38 -11.12 2.45
N HIS A 215 11.04 -12.33 2.91
CA HIS A 215 11.81 -13.53 2.59
C HIS A 215 11.78 -13.81 1.09
N ASN A 216 10.59 -13.83 0.50
CA ASN A 216 10.37 -14.07 -0.93
C ASN A 216 11.08 -13.01 -1.80
N ILE A 217 11.01 -11.75 -1.41
CA ILE A 217 11.75 -10.65 -2.06
C ILE A 217 13.27 -10.88 -1.98
N SER A 218 13.77 -11.32 -0.83
CA SER A 218 15.21 -11.56 -0.65
C SER A 218 15.73 -12.69 -1.54
N GLU A 219 14.92 -13.70 -1.83
CA GLU A 219 15.31 -14.83 -2.69
C GLU A 219 15.63 -14.38 -4.12
N LEU A 220 14.89 -13.39 -4.62
CA LEU A 220 15.08 -12.77 -5.93
C LEU A 220 16.40 -12.01 -6.06
N ALA A 221 17.11 -11.73 -4.96
CA ALA A 221 18.41 -11.07 -4.99
C ALA A 221 19.41 -11.80 -5.91
N THR A 222 19.32 -13.14 -5.98
CA THR A 222 20.17 -13.97 -6.85
C THR A 222 19.87 -13.74 -8.34
N GLN A 223 18.69 -13.24 -8.71
CA GLN A 223 18.36 -12.95 -10.11
C GLN A 223 18.77 -11.53 -10.50
N VAL A 224 18.72 -10.58 -9.55
CA VAL A 224 18.96 -9.15 -9.81
C VAL A 224 20.44 -8.76 -9.76
N ILE A 225 21.20 -9.24 -8.77
CA ILE A 225 22.56 -8.76 -8.47
C ILE A 225 23.60 -9.76 -8.93
N TYR A 226 24.43 -9.45 -9.93
CA TYR A 226 25.48 -10.35 -10.42
C TYR A 226 26.84 -10.09 -9.75
N LYS A 227 27.80 -11.00 -9.99
CA LYS A 227 29.16 -10.90 -9.44
C LYS A 227 29.89 -9.68 -10.03
N ASN A 228 30.66 -8.98 -9.20
CA ASN A 228 31.47 -7.82 -9.54
C ASN A 228 30.66 -6.63 -10.10
N GLU A 229 29.37 -6.53 -9.76
CA GLU A 229 28.57 -5.35 -10.06
C GLU A 229 28.72 -4.26 -9.00
N VAL A 230 28.60 -3.01 -9.42
CA VAL A 230 28.48 -1.85 -8.54
C VAL A 230 27.01 -1.50 -8.41
N ILE A 231 26.46 -1.72 -7.23
CA ILE A 231 25.04 -1.47 -6.91
C ILE A 231 24.94 -0.16 -6.13
N LEU A 232 24.07 0.74 -6.56
CA LEU A 232 23.77 1.98 -5.85
C LEU A 232 22.40 1.90 -5.18
N THR A 233 22.31 2.39 -3.94
CA THR A 233 21.04 2.50 -3.20
C THR A 233 20.94 3.83 -2.47
N TYR A 234 19.72 4.31 -2.26
CA TYR A 234 19.44 5.52 -1.49
C TYR A 234 19.03 5.15 -0.07
N GLY A 235 19.87 5.52 0.91
CA GLY A 235 19.79 4.98 2.25
C GLY A 235 20.07 3.47 2.29
N LEU A 236 19.67 2.81 3.37
CA LEU A 236 19.74 1.35 3.46
C LEU A 236 18.52 0.83 4.25
N PRO A 237 17.32 0.84 3.61
CA PRO A 237 16.10 0.37 4.25
C PRO A 237 16.17 -1.15 4.55
N PRO A 238 15.41 -1.63 5.54
CA PRO A 238 15.49 -3.02 6.01
C PRO A 238 15.26 -4.06 4.90
N SER A 239 14.29 -3.83 4.01
CA SER A 239 13.98 -4.76 2.92
C SER A 239 15.12 -4.85 1.89
N ILE A 240 15.80 -3.73 1.56
CA ILE A 240 17.00 -3.76 0.72
C ILE A 240 18.16 -4.42 1.45
N HIS A 241 18.34 -4.14 2.75
CA HIS A 241 19.40 -4.75 3.53
C HIS A 241 19.27 -6.29 3.55
N LYS A 242 18.07 -6.83 3.79
CA LYS A 242 17.79 -8.28 3.72
C LYS A 242 18.06 -8.85 2.32
N LEU A 243 17.63 -8.15 1.27
CA LEU A 243 17.90 -8.52 -0.12
C LEU A 243 19.41 -8.58 -0.42
N LEU A 244 20.18 -7.56 -0.03
CA LEU A 244 21.63 -7.51 -0.22
C LEU A 244 22.36 -8.58 0.61
N LEU A 245 21.92 -8.84 1.84
CA LEU A 245 22.48 -9.91 2.68
C LEU A 245 22.29 -11.28 2.01
N ARG A 246 21.14 -11.51 1.36
CA ARG A 246 20.88 -12.75 0.63
C ARG A 246 21.76 -12.87 -0.63
N ALA A 247 21.97 -11.78 -1.37
CA ALA A 247 22.91 -11.75 -2.49
C ALA A 247 24.36 -12.03 -2.03
N ALA A 248 24.77 -11.45 -0.89
CA ALA A 248 26.11 -11.59 -0.30
C ALA A 248 26.52 -13.05 -0.04
N GLN A 249 25.55 -13.94 0.19
CA GLN A 249 25.84 -15.35 0.46
C GLN A 249 26.39 -16.08 -0.77
N LYS A 250 26.04 -15.60 -1.97
CA LYS A 250 26.35 -16.29 -3.23
C LYS A 250 27.30 -15.49 -4.11
N ARG A 251 27.39 -14.17 -3.93
CA ARG A 251 28.04 -13.25 -4.88
C ARG A 251 28.77 -12.12 -4.16
N GLU A 252 29.94 -11.79 -4.69
CA GLU A 252 30.72 -10.61 -4.31
C GLU A 252 30.33 -9.46 -5.24
N PHE A 253 30.07 -8.28 -4.68
CA PHE A 253 29.71 -7.07 -5.39
C PHE A 253 30.12 -5.85 -4.56
N THR A 254 30.08 -4.67 -5.15
CA THR A 254 30.36 -3.40 -4.47
C THR A 254 29.06 -2.63 -4.26
N LEU A 255 28.86 -2.09 -3.07
CA LEU A 255 27.70 -1.31 -2.69
C LEU A 255 28.06 0.17 -2.51
N ILE A 256 27.32 1.05 -3.17
CA ILE A 256 27.36 2.50 -2.97
C ILE A 256 26.05 2.91 -2.27
N VAL A 257 26.17 3.49 -1.08
CA VAL A 257 25.03 3.98 -0.29
C VAL A 257 25.01 5.50 -0.34
N VAL A 258 23.97 6.05 -0.96
CA VAL A 258 23.74 7.50 -1.03
C VAL A 258 23.02 7.95 0.23
N VAL A 259 23.53 9.03 0.82
CA VAL A 259 23.12 9.59 2.09
C VAL A 259 22.81 11.07 1.88
N ASP A 260 21.73 11.58 2.49
CA ASP A 260 21.26 12.95 2.36
C ASP A 260 20.95 13.54 3.74
N GLU A 261 20.89 14.86 3.92
CA GLU A 261 20.80 15.51 5.24
C GLU A 261 19.57 15.12 6.09
N ILE A 262 18.59 14.42 5.50
CA ILE A 262 17.43 13.84 6.16
C ILE A 262 17.86 12.81 7.23
N ALA A 263 17.50 13.09 8.49
CA ALA A 263 18.01 12.40 9.67
C ALA A 263 17.69 10.89 9.72
N ASP A 264 16.55 10.46 9.19
CA ASP A 264 16.11 9.07 9.27
C ASP A 264 16.90 8.16 8.32
N ILE A 265 17.16 8.64 7.11
CA ILE A 265 17.96 7.94 6.07
C ILE A 265 19.40 7.81 6.56
N ASN A 266 19.95 8.88 7.16
CA ASN A 266 21.31 8.88 7.70
C ASN A 266 21.46 7.97 8.90
N LYS A 267 20.46 7.94 9.79
CA LYS A 267 20.47 7.05 10.95
C LYS A 267 20.38 5.60 10.51
N GLN A 268 19.55 5.28 9.51
CA GLN A 268 19.45 3.92 8.95
C GLN A 268 20.74 3.50 8.26
N ALA A 269 21.27 4.31 7.34
CA ALA A 269 22.52 4.02 6.64
C ALA A 269 23.71 3.91 7.60
N SER A 270 23.87 4.84 8.55
CA SER A 270 24.97 4.78 9.53
C SER A 270 24.83 3.63 10.52
N THR A 271 23.62 3.27 10.95
CA THR A 271 23.41 2.11 11.85
C THR A 271 23.72 0.80 11.12
N ALA A 272 23.22 0.65 9.90
CA ALA A 272 23.40 -0.56 9.12
C ALA A 272 24.84 -0.75 8.62
N VAL A 273 25.56 0.34 8.33
CA VAL A 273 26.96 0.29 7.88
C VAL A 273 27.95 0.20 9.05
N MET A 274 27.69 0.86 10.19
CA MET A 274 28.67 0.93 11.29
C MET A 274 28.49 -0.13 12.38
N ASN A 275 27.58 -1.10 12.24
CA ASN A 275 27.30 -2.10 13.28
C ASN A 275 27.06 -1.47 14.67
N LYS A 276 26.58 -0.21 14.73
CA LYS A 276 26.33 0.43 16.01
C LYS A 276 25.05 -0.20 16.56
N PRO A 277 25.07 -0.84 17.75
CA PRO A 277 23.84 -1.29 18.37
C PRO A 277 22.96 -0.07 18.57
N THR A 278 21.85 -0.01 17.83
CA THR A 278 20.73 0.83 18.21
C THR A 278 20.35 0.37 19.59
N GLY A 279 20.53 1.23 20.60
CA GLY A 279 20.09 0.97 21.97
C GLY A 279 18.60 0.68 21.98
N LYS A 280 18.27 -0.60 21.87
CA LYS A 280 17.03 -1.31 22.19
C LYS A 280 17.45 -2.76 22.40
N GLU A 281 18.03 -3.02 23.57
CA GLU A 281 17.99 -4.36 24.14
C GLU A 281 16.52 -4.64 24.46
N GLU A 282 15.86 -5.43 23.63
CA GLU A 282 14.76 -6.26 24.11
C GLU A 282 15.09 -7.70 23.72
N ALA A 283 15.15 -8.52 24.76
CA ALA A 283 15.30 -9.96 24.69
C ALA A 283 14.09 -10.53 23.96
N GLY A 284 14.28 -10.84 22.68
CA GLY A 284 13.34 -11.52 21.81
C GLY A 284 14.11 -12.08 20.63
N ASP A 285 14.26 -13.40 20.63
CA ASP A 285 14.79 -14.30 19.62
C ASP A 285 16.20 -14.02 19.03
N ASP A 286 17.08 -15.00 19.23
CA ASP A 286 18.46 -15.12 18.75
C ASP A 286 18.62 -14.99 17.20
N GLN A 287 17.52 -14.81 16.46
CA GLN A 287 17.49 -14.76 15.00
C GLN A 287 17.68 -13.34 14.43
N GLU A 288 17.26 -12.27 15.13
CA GLU A 288 17.36 -10.88 14.67
C GLU A 288 18.76 -10.27 14.89
N THR A 289 19.44 -10.73 15.94
CA THR A 289 20.85 -10.43 16.22
C THR A 289 21.79 -11.25 15.33
N ALA A 290 21.40 -12.46 14.90
CA ALA A 290 22.15 -13.28 13.94
C ALA A 290 22.05 -12.80 12.48
N THR A 291 20.97 -12.08 12.12
CA THR A 291 20.82 -11.42 10.80
C THR A 291 21.71 -10.18 10.64
N ARG A 292 22.33 -9.71 11.72
CA ARG A 292 23.25 -8.57 11.78
C ARG A 292 24.72 -8.93 11.53
N LYS A 293 25.02 -10.02 10.81
CA LYS A 293 26.34 -10.12 10.17
C LYS A 293 26.41 -8.99 9.16
N SER A 294 27.28 -8.01 9.40
CA SER A 294 27.40 -6.84 8.53
C SER A 294 27.66 -7.30 7.11
N LEU A 295 27.14 -6.58 6.12
CA LEU A 295 27.51 -6.78 4.71
C LEU A 295 29.05 -6.77 4.56
N GLN A 296 29.76 -6.03 5.41
CA GLN A 296 31.23 -6.01 5.49
C GLN A 296 31.82 -7.34 5.97
N ASP A 297 31.20 -8.00 6.96
CA ASP A 297 31.63 -9.31 7.46
C ASP A 297 31.50 -10.40 6.40
N ARG A 298 30.64 -10.17 5.39
CA ARG A 298 30.46 -11.05 4.22
C ARG A 298 31.36 -10.68 3.04
N GLY A 299 32.32 -9.77 3.24
CA GLY A 299 33.30 -9.38 2.22
C GLY A 299 32.79 -8.40 1.17
N ILE A 300 31.63 -7.76 1.39
CA ILE A 300 31.11 -6.73 0.48
C ILE A 300 31.83 -5.40 0.75
N GLN A 301 32.34 -4.79 -0.31
CA GLN A 301 32.87 -3.43 -0.25
C GLN A 301 31.71 -2.43 -0.20
N ILE A 302 31.60 -1.65 0.87
CA ILE A 302 30.58 -0.61 1.04
C ILE A 302 31.23 0.76 1.00
N MET A 303 30.71 1.64 0.14
CA MET A 303 31.08 3.04 0.03
C MET A 303 29.87 3.91 0.38
N VAL A 304 29.99 4.74 1.40
CA VAL A 304 28.94 5.72 1.75
C VAL A 304 29.30 7.06 1.14
N ILE A 305 28.37 7.64 0.38
CA ILE A 305 28.57 8.92 -0.32
C ILE A 305 27.44 9.89 0.00
N MET A 306 27.74 11.18 -0.09
CA MET A 306 26.73 12.21 0.03
C MET A 306 26.03 12.42 -1.32
N TYR A 307 24.77 12.88 -1.29
CA TYR A 307 23.98 13.12 -2.48
C TYR A 307 24.68 14.00 -3.54
N HIS A 308 25.47 15.00 -3.13
CA HIS A 308 26.18 15.89 -4.07
C HIS A 308 27.28 15.19 -4.89
N ASP A 309 27.80 14.04 -4.43
CA ASP A 309 28.83 13.27 -5.13
C ASP A 309 28.23 12.24 -6.10
N LEU A 310 26.90 12.09 -6.11
CA LEU A 310 26.17 11.07 -6.88
C LEU A 310 26.48 11.14 -8.38
N GLU A 311 26.46 12.35 -8.95
CA GLU A 311 26.68 12.60 -10.38
C GLU A 311 28.05 12.08 -10.85
N ASN A 312 29.08 12.26 -10.02
CA ASN A 312 30.46 11.87 -10.34
C ASN A 312 30.67 10.35 -10.30
N LEU A 313 29.86 9.64 -9.51
CA LEU A 313 29.98 8.20 -9.31
C LEU A 313 28.99 7.39 -10.16
N MET A 314 27.92 8.02 -10.65
CA MET A 314 26.90 7.36 -11.48
C MET A 314 27.49 6.62 -12.70
N PRO A 315 28.50 7.11 -13.44
CA PRO A 315 29.09 6.37 -14.55
C PRO A 315 29.62 4.97 -14.18
N ARG A 316 30.09 4.79 -12.94
CA ARG A 316 30.64 3.53 -12.42
C ARG A 316 29.57 2.55 -11.92
N VAL A 317 28.36 3.03 -11.66
CA VAL A 317 27.25 2.22 -11.18
C VAL A 317 26.73 1.33 -12.31
N ASN A 318 26.44 0.07 -11.99
CA ASN A 318 25.81 -0.87 -12.92
C ASN A 318 24.28 -0.86 -12.77
N LYS A 319 23.78 -0.77 -11.53
CA LYS A 319 22.34 -0.81 -11.22
C LYS A 319 22.00 0.08 -10.04
N VAL A 320 20.79 0.63 -10.04
CA VAL A 320 20.22 1.38 -8.92
C VAL A 320 19.09 0.58 -8.30
N ILE A 321 19.11 0.37 -6.98
CA ILE A 321 18.04 -0.31 -6.24
C ILE A 321 17.49 0.63 -5.18
N VAL A 322 16.20 0.94 -5.28
CA VAL A 322 15.46 1.81 -4.35
C VAL A 322 14.26 1.09 -3.75
N THR A 323 13.73 1.58 -2.64
CA THR A 323 12.50 1.07 -2.02
C THR A 323 11.34 2.00 -2.35
N ALA A 324 10.25 1.43 -2.84
CA ALA A 324 8.99 2.14 -2.94
C ALA A 324 8.23 2.00 -1.61
N ARG A 325 7.57 3.07 -1.18
CA ARG A 325 6.60 3.02 -0.09
C ARG A 325 5.25 2.53 -0.60
N TYR A 326 4.82 3.01 -1.77
CA TYR A 326 3.63 2.56 -2.49
C TYR A 326 3.87 2.62 -4.00
N VAL A 327 3.22 1.74 -4.75
CA VAL A 327 3.25 1.70 -6.22
C VAL A 327 1.82 1.73 -6.73
N PHE A 328 1.55 2.51 -7.77
CA PHE A 328 0.21 2.71 -8.33
C PHE A 328 0.00 1.95 -9.64
N ALA A 329 -1.25 1.89 -10.10
CA ALA A 329 -1.63 1.17 -11.31
C ALA A 329 -0.98 1.74 -12.60
N ASP A 330 -0.61 3.02 -12.60
CA ASP A 330 0.12 3.69 -13.68
C ASP A 330 1.65 3.49 -13.64
N ALA A 331 2.13 2.65 -12.71
CA ALA A 331 3.54 2.45 -12.38
C ALA A 331 4.23 3.67 -11.76
N GLY A 332 3.47 4.69 -11.34
CA GLY A 332 3.98 5.72 -10.44
C GLY A 332 4.28 5.14 -9.07
N MET A 333 5.15 5.78 -8.29
CA MET A 333 5.44 5.35 -6.93
C MET A 333 5.57 6.51 -5.96
N VAL A 334 5.28 6.25 -4.68
CA VAL A 334 5.68 7.11 -3.57
C VAL A 334 6.93 6.54 -2.96
N ALA A 335 7.95 7.36 -2.79
CA ALA A 335 9.20 6.99 -2.12
C ALA A 335 9.59 8.06 -1.10
N VAL A 336 10.69 7.80 -0.39
CA VAL A 336 11.29 8.78 0.53
C VAL A 336 11.83 9.96 -0.28
N THR A 337 11.71 11.17 0.25
CA THR A 337 12.25 12.39 -0.38
C THR A 337 13.73 12.27 -0.73
N GLY A 338 14.08 12.68 -1.95
CA GLY A 338 15.42 12.59 -2.55
C GLY A 338 15.58 11.41 -3.52
N THR A 339 14.68 10.43 -3.48
CA THR A 339 14.68 9.28 -4.41
C THR A 339 14.46 9.73 -5.86
N ALA A 340 13.53 10.66 -6.12
CA ALA A 340 13.22 11.16 -7.46
C ALA A 340 14.45 11.75 -8.15
N SER A 341 15.30 12.46 -7.41
CA SER A 341 16.54 13.02 -7.95
C SER A 341 17.56 11.93 -8.27
N VAL A 342 17.72 10.91 -7.40
CA VAL A 342 18.56 9.73 -7.68
C VAL A 342 18.12 9.02 -8.96
N LEU A 343 16.80 8.85 -9.14
CA LEU A 343 16.26 8.20 -10.33
C LEU A 343 16.42 9.04 -11.60
N THR A 344 16.30 10.36 -11.48
CA THR A 344 16.52 11.27 -12.61
C THR A 344 17.96 11.18 -13.11
N ILE A 345 18.92 11.20 -12.19
CA ILE A 345 20.36 11.03 -12.52
C ILE A 345 20.61 9.62 -13.09
N ALA A 346 19.97 8.58 -12.53
CA ALA A 346 20.14 7.22 -13.04
C ALA A 346 19.65 7.10 -14.49
N LYS A 347 18.51 7.72 -14.79
CA LYS A 347 17.92 7.78 -16.12
C LYS A 347 18.80 8.54 -17.11
N GLU A 348 19.38 9.66 -16.69
CA GLU A 348 20.34 10.43 -17.52
C GLU A 348 21.56 9.59 -17.90
N HIS A 349 22.09 8.80 -16.95
CA HIS A 349 23.23 7.90 -17.19
C HIS A 349 22.85 6.53 -17.76
N SER A 350 21.58 6.34 -18.16
CA SER A 350 21.05 5.06 -18.70
C SER A 350 21.34 3.86 -17.79
N LYS A 351 21.23 4.06 -16.48
CA LYS A 351 21.42 3.01 -15.48
C LYS A 351 20.08 2.35 -15.16
N PRO A 352 19.99 1.01 -15.20
CA PRO A 352 18.76 0.31 -14.87
C PRO A 352 18.38 0.52 -13.40
N VAL A 353 17.11 0.86 -13.19
CA VAL A 353 16.51 1.13 -11.88
C VAL A 353 15.56 0.01 -11.47
N TYR A 354 15.82 -0.58 -10.31
CA TYR A 354 14.97 -1.56 -9.66
C TYR A 354 14.31 -0.96 -8.42
N ALA A 355 13.00 -1.13 -8.29
CA ALA A 355 12.25 -0.69 -7.12
C ALA A 355 11.71 -1.90 -6.34
N VAL A 356 12.05 -1.98 -5.06
CA VAL A 356 11.54 -3.02 -4.16
C VAL A 356 10.18 -2.58 -3.60
N ALA A 357 9.17 -3.42 -3.77
CA ALA A 357 7.82 -3.20 -3.24
C ALA A 357 7.14 -4.54 -2.94
N GLY A 358 6.55 -4.70 -1.75
CA GLY A 358 5.71 -5.86 -1.45
C GLY A 358 4.33 -5.75 -2.12
N THR A 359 3.62 -6.88 -2.29
CA THR A 359 2.25 -6.91 -2.82
C THR A 359 1.30 -6.00 -2.03
N HIS A 360 1.47 -5.90 -0.72
CA HIS A 360 0.68 -5.02 0.15
C HIS A 360 0.88 -3.50 -0.11
N MET A 361 1.97 -3.14 -0.80
CA MET A 361 2.29 -1.75 -1.17
C MET A 361 1.72 -1.34 -2.53
N LEU A 362 1.25 -2.31 -3.33
CA LEU A 362 0.69 -2.08 -4.66
C LEU A 362 -0.74 -1.56 -4.53
N CYS A 363 -1.08 -0.44 -5.17
CA CYS A 363 -2.34 0.27 -5.02
C CYS A 363 -3.14 0.23 -6.33
N PRO A 364 -4.44 -0.11 -6.32
CA PRO A 364 -5.29 -0.14 -7.52
C PRO A 364 -5.70 1.24 -8.02
N MET A 365 -5.33 2.31 -7.31
CA MET A 365 -5.61 3.68 -7.69
C MET A 365 -4.63 4.16 -8.76
N THR A 366 -5.12 4.94 -9.71
CA THR A 366 -4.27 5.82 -10.53
C THR A 366 -4.23 7.19 -9.86
N THR A 367 -3.05 7.79 -9.72
CA THR A 367 -2.96 9.09 -9.04
C THR A 367 -3.47 10.21 -9.95
N VAL A 368 -4.57 10.86 -9.57
CA VAL A 368 -5.03 12.11 -10.18
C VAL A 368 -4.63 13.26 -9.25
N GLY A 369 -3.33 13.48 -9.10
CA GLY A 369 -2.75 14.55 -8.30
C GLY A 369 -1.95 14.08 -7.06
N PRO A 370 -0.63 14.37 -7.00
CA PRO A 370 0.25 13.83 -5.95
C PRO A 370 0.15 14.58 -4.61
N TYR A 371 -0.54 15.72 -4.55
CA TYR A 371 -0.56 16.60 -3.38
C TYR A 371 -1.15 15.96 -2.11
N GLY A 372 -2.09 15.01 -2.26
CA GLY A 372 -2.66 14.24 -1.15
C GLY A 372 -1.72 13.20 -0.56
N LEU A 373 -0.63 12.86 -1.26
CA LEU A 373 0.29 11.78 -0.91
C LEU A 373 1.53 12.29 -0.14
N PHE A 374 1.89 13.57 -0.30
CA PHE A 374 3.10 14.14 0.32
C PHE A 374 3.00 14.27 1.84
N GLU A 375 3.78 13.48 2.56
CA GLU A 375 3.90 13.62 3.99
C GLU A 375 4.84 14.79 4.33
N ARG A 376 4.34 15.75 5.10
CA ARG A 376 5.15 16.84 5.65
C ARG A 376 5.55 16.50 7.08
N GLY A 377 6.86 16.45 7.31
CA GLY A 377 7.46 16.32 8.63
C GLY A 377 7.44 17.64 9.41
N PRO A 378 7.78 17.59 10.70
CA PRO A 378 7.93 18.79 11.51
C PRO A 378 9.08 19.68 10.99
N PRO A 379 8.90 21.01 10.97
CA PRO A 379 9.88 21.97 10.43
C PRO A 379 11.22 21.98 11.20
N ASP A 380 11.22 21.43 12.41
CA ASP A 380 12.34 21.39 13.35
C ASP A 380 13.51 20.51 12.85
N ILE A 381 13.23 19.51 11.99
CA ILE A 381 14.26 18.57 11.49
C ILE A 381 15.27 19.30 10.59
N THR A 382 14.79 20.18 9.71
CA THR A 382 15.66 20.94 8.79
C THR A 382 16.34 22.12 9.49
N LEU A 383 15.67 22.77 10.46
CA LEU A 383 16.19 23.95 11.16
C LEU A 383 17.24 23.63 12.22
N ARG A 384 17.15 22.48 12.93
CA ARG A 384 18.13 22.14 13.98
C ARG A 384 19.54 21.88 13.46
N LYS A 385 19.70 21.42 12.21
CA LYS A 385 21.01 21.02 11.68
C LYS A 385 21.71 22.09 10.86
N THR A 386 20.99 22.97 10.17
CA THR A 386 21.60 24.15 9.51
C THR A 386 22.19 25.13 10.53
N CYS A 387 21.70 25.12 11.78
CA CYS A 387 22.22 25.98 12.85
C CYS A 387 23.52 25.46 13.52
N PHE A 388 23.93 24.20 13.34
CA PHE A 388 24.98 23.59 14.17
C PHE A 388 26.32 23.29 13.47
N SER A 389 26.47 23.49 12.16
CA SER A 389 27.69 23.05 11.44
C SER A 389 28.80 24.12 11.30
N SER A 390 28.54 25.40 11.54
CA SER A 390 29.62 26.41 11.47
C SER A 390 29.23 27.73 12.11
N ALA A 391 29.91 28.09 13.21
CA ALA A 391 29.81 29.43 13.81
C ALA A 391 30.26 30.56 12.87
N LEU A 392 30.95 30.23 11.76
CA LEU A 392 31.55 31.19 10.84
C LEU A 392 30.65 31.47 9.62
N VAL A 393 29.86 30.48 9.17
CA VAL A 393 28.78 30.68 8.18
C VAL A 393 27.60 31.41 8.82
N LEU A 394 27.42 31.27 10.14
CA LEU A 394 26.40 31.98 10.92
C LEU A 394 26.63 33.50 11.01
N PHE A 395 27.76 34.06 10.56
CA PHE A 395 27.99 35.51 10.57
C PHE A 395 27.86 36.14 9.18
N PHE A 396 28.28 35.43 8.12
CA PHE A 396 28.17 35.91 6.75
C PHE A 396 26.82 35.59 6.09
N LEU A 397 26.21 34.45 6.41
CA LEU A 397 24.90 34.09 5.86
C LEU A 397 23.77 34.77 6.62
N THR A 398 23.91 35.00 7.93
CA THR A 398 22.87 35.67 8.72
C THR A 398 22.66 37.12 8.31
N VAL A 399 23.70 37.86 7.94
CA VAL A 399 23.55 39.27 7.55
C VAL A 399 22.86 39.41 6.18
N SER A 400 23.10 38.52 5.22
CA SER A 400 22.46 38.58 3.89
C SER A 400 21.11 37.83 3.81
N VAL A 401 20.92 36.77 4.60
CA VAL A 401 19.70 35.96 4.60
C VAL A 401 18.63 36.53 5.53
N LEU A 402 18.97 37.13 6.70
CA LEU A 402 17.94 37.77 7.55
C LEU A 402 17.31 39.01 6.89
N THR A 403 18.02 39.73 6.02
CA THR A 403 17.43 40.90 5.35
C THR A 403 16.44 40.54 4.24
N ALA A 404 16.43 39.28 3.78
CA ALA A 404 15.52 38.77 2.74
C ALA A 404 14.51 37.73 3.24
N PHE A 405 14.75 37.09 4.40
CA PHE A 405 13.83 36.13 5.00
C PHE A 405 12.82 36.82 5.91
N ASN A 406 11.64 37.08 5.36
CA ASN A 406 10.48 37.41 6.16
C ASN A 406 9.95 36.09 6.80
N PRO A 407 10.06 35.89 8.14
CA PRO A 407 9.75 34.61 8.79
C PRO A 407 8.25 34.23 8.71
N GLU A 408 7.39 35.15 8.30
CA GLU A 408 5.96 34.86 8.06
C GLU A 408 5.68 34.22 6.69
N HIS A 409 6.57 34.35 5.71
CA HIS A 409 6.33 33.91 4.32
C HIS A 409 7.03 32.61 3.92
N CYS A 410 8.09 32.21 4.62
CA CYS A 410 8.80 30.95 4.36
C CYS A 410 8.75 30.04 5.60
N ARG A 411 7.72 29.19 5.67
CA ARG A 411 7.74 28.05 6.59
C ARG A 411 8.48 26.89 5.92
N PRO A 412 9.70 26.52 6.36
CA PRO A 412 10.38 25.36 5.81
C PRO A 412 9.56 24.11 6.16
N ALA A 413 8.92 23.51 5.17
CA ALA A 413 8.24 22.23 5.33
C ALA A 413 9.21 21.13 4.88
N THR A 414 9.64 20.28 5.80
CA THR A 414 10.38 19.06 5.45
C THR A 414 9.40 18.11 4.77
N MET A 415 9.59 17.79 3.49
CA MET A 415 8.87 16.66 2.89
C MET A 415 9.58 15.36 3.32
N LEU A 416 8.79 14.36 3.69
CA LEU A 416 9.27 13.02 4.06
C LEU A 416 9.09 12.03 2.91
N SER A 417 8.04 12.23 2.11
CA SER A 417 7.75 11.43 0.93
C SER A 417 7.54 12.31 -0.28
N GLU A 418 7.88 11.77 -1.44
CA GLU A 418 7.64 12.36 -2.75
C GLU A 418 7.02 11.35 -3.70
N TYR A 419 6.43 11.87 -4.77
CA TYR A 419 5.82 11.09 -5.83
C TYR A 419 6.76 11.08 -7.03
N ILE A 420 6.97 9.90 -7.59
CA ILE A 420 7.81 9.67 -8.76
C ILE A 420 6.89 9.27 -9.90
N GLU A 421 6.97 10.02 -10.98
CA GLU A 421 6.23 9.74 -12.21
C GLU A 421 6.69 8.44 -12.88
N ASN A 422 5.79 7.86 -13.66
CA ASN A 422 6.06 6.65 -14.41
C ASN A 422 7.23 6.83 -15.40
N GLY A 423 7.92 5.73 -15.71
CA GLY A 423 9.07 5.73 -16.62
C GLY A 423 10.41 6.16 -15.99
N SER A 424 10.48 6.26 -14.66
CA SER A 424 11.73 6.44 -13.90
C SER A 424 12.30 5.11 -13.37
N VAL A 425 11.52 4.03 -13.47
CA VAL A 425 11.81 2.71 -12.90
C VAL A 425 11.66 1.68 -14.00
N ASP A 426 12.62 0.77 -14.13
CA ASP A 426 12.64 -0.23 -15.20
C ASP A 426 12.04 -1.57 -14.76
N CYS A 427 12.13 -1.89 -13.47
CA CYS A 427 11.63 -3.15 -12.92
C CYS A 427 11.24 -3.03 -11.45
N PHE A 428 10.13 -3.66 -11.07
CA PHE A 428 9.69 -3.82 -9.69
C PHE A 428 10.06 -5.21 -9.17
N ILE A 429 10.72 -5.26 -8.01
CA ILE A 429 11.01 -6.49 -7.28
C ILE A 429 9.90 -6.67 -6.25
N THR A 430 9.07 -7.69 -6.46
CA THR A 430 7.93 -8.04 -5.59
C THR A 430 8.06 -9.46 -5.07
N ASN A 431 7.28 -9.85 -4.07
CA ASN A 431 7.26 -11.24 -3.57
C ASN A 431 6.83 -12.25 -4.63
N ASN A 432 6.03 -11.84 -5.62
CA ASN A 432 5.58 -12.73 -6.71
C ASN A 432 6.56 -12.78 -7.89
N GLY A 433 7.64 -11.99 -7.85
CA GLY A 433 8.66 -11.97 -8.89
C GLY A 433 9.04 -10.56 -9.37
N LEU A 434 9.76 -10.55 -10.50
CA LEU A 434 10.18 -9.34 -11.19
C LEU A 434 9.10 -8.88 -12.16
N ILE A 435 8.61 -7.66 -11.98
CA ILE A 435 7.49 -7.11 -12.76
C ILE A 435 7.97 -5.89 -13.54
N ALA A 436 7.70 -5.86 -14.83
CA ALA A 436 7.93 -4.67 -15.65
C ALA A 436 6.83 -3.61 -15.37
N PRO A 437 7.14 -2.30 -15.43
CA PRO A 437 6.17 -1.23 -15.22
C PRO A 437 4.89 -1.37 -16.04
N ASN A 438 5.00 -1.81 -17.29
CA ASN A 438 3.85 -2.00 -18.19
C ASN A 438 2.90 -3.12 -17.76
N CYS A 439 3.38 -4.06 -16.95
CA CYS A 439 2.61 -5.21 -16.47
C CYS A 439 2.04 -4.99 -15.07
N ILE A 440 2.41 -3.91 -14.37
CA ILE A 440 2.04 -3.70 -12.96
C ILE A 440 0.52 -3.63 -12.78
N ASN A 441 -0.19 -2.99 -13.71
CA ASN A 441 -1.64 -2.88 -13.69
C ASN A 441 -2.31 -4.26 -13.72
N ARG A 442 -1.78 -5.18 -14.54
CA ARG A 442 -2.30 -6.55 -14.61
C ARG A 442 -2.14 -7.27 -13.28
N THR A 443 -0.95 -7.21 -12.67
CA THR A 443 -0.71 -7.81 -11.35
C THR A 443 -1.60 -7.21 -10.28
N ILE A 444 -1.82 -5.89 -10.30
CA ILE A 444 -2.72 -5.21 -9.38
C ILE A 444 -4.16 -5.70 -9.56
N MET A 445 -4.66 -5.77 -10.79
CA MET A 445 -6.01 -6.26 -11.08
C MET A 445 -6.20 -7.72 -10.67
N GLU A 446 -5.17 -8.55 -10.87
CA GLU A 446 -5.14 -9.95 -10.44
C GLU A 446 -5.12 -10.10 -8.91
N MET A 447 -4.70 -9.10 -8.13
CA MET A 447 -4.71 -9.19 -6.66
C MET A 447 -5.96 -8.59 -6.02
N TYR A 448 -6.50 -7.52 -6.59
CA TYR A 448 -7.60 -6.79 -5.97
C TYR A 448 -8.97 -7.31 -6.39
N HIS A 449 -9.08 -8.02 -7.52
CA HIS A 449 -10.34 -8.60 -8.02
C HIS A 449 -11.55 -7.66 -7.95
N THR A 450 -11.34 -6.34 -7.98
CA THR A 450 -12.39 -5.33 -7.80
C THR A 450 -12.66 -4.60 -9.10
N ALA A 451 -13.92 -4.57 -9.53
CA ALA A 451 -14.34 -3.78 -10.69
C ALA A 451 -14.23 -2.26 -10.45
N LYS A 452 -14.20 -1.82 -9.18
CA LYS A 452 -14.08 -0.41 -8.78
C LYS A 452 -12.74 -0.19 -8.05
N CYS A 453 -11.89 0.65 -8.63
CA CYS A 453 -10.62 1.07 -8.01
C CYS A 453 -10.86 2.01 -6.81
N ASP A 454 -11.96 2.77 -6.84
CA ASP A 454 -12.32 3.82 -5.87
C ASP A 454 -13.28 3.31 -4.78
N LEU A 455 -13.06 2.10 -4.27
CA LEU A 455 -13.58 1.80 -2.94
C LEU A 455 -12.75 2.62 -1.96
N PHE A 456 -13.37 3.64 -1.37
CA PHE A 456 -12.87 4.58 -0.33
C PHE A 456 -12.02 5.77 -0.79
#